data_AF-A0AAD1HWM0-F1
#
_entry.id   AF-A0AAD1HWM0-F1
#
_cell.length_a   1.000
_cell.length_b   1.000
_cell.length_c   1.000
_cell.angle_alpha   90.00
_cell.angle_beta   90.00
_cell.angle_gamma   90.00
#
_symmetry.space_group_name_H-M   'P 1'
#
loop_
_entity.id
_entity.type
_entity.pdbx_description
1 polymer ?
#
loop_
_entity_poly.entity_id
_entity_poly.type
_entity_poly.pdbx_seq_one_letter_code
_entity_poly.pdbx_strand_id
1 'polypeptide(L)'
;MTTTQAATGQDIAATAAPTNALSLMALGRVLLAAASLAAPRGFAKIVGVTPSPELTYMTRIYGARACAMGLAYLTSATAQRRRWKRFSLAVDTIDTVNGFAHLLRRDLPLRAALSMVALTGTYAAIGATEVAAEQFATSS
;
A
#
# COMPACT_ATOMS: atom_id res chain seq x y z
N MET A 1 -36.36 18.63 -30.94
CA MET A 1 -35.08 18.45 -31.64
C MET A 1 -34.03 18.23 -30.57
N THR A 2 -33.85 16.97 -30.16
CA THR A 2 -33.04 16.54 -29.00
C THR A 2 -31.82 15.85 -29.55
N THR A 3 -30.66 16.49 -29.49
CA THR A 3 -29.39 15.89 -29.92
C THR A 3 -28.83 15.06 -28.78
N THR A 4 -29.00 13.74 -28.88
CA THR A 4 -28.27 12.76 -28.06
C THR A 4 -26.79 12.84 -28.43
N GLN A 5 -25.99 13.49 -27.57
CA GLN A 5 -24.54 13.49 -27.69
C GLN A 5 -24.03 12.12 -27.24
N ALA A 6 -23.60 11.31 -28.20
CA ALA A 6 -22.98 10.02 -27.95
C ALA A 6 -21.64 10.25 -27.22
N ALA A 7 -21.61 9.96 -25.92
CA ALA A 7 -20.37 9.87 -25.15
C ALA A 7 -19.52 8.76 -25.78
N THR A 8 -18.43 9.15 -26.43
CA THR A 8 -17.47 8.23 -27.04
C THR A 8 -16.76 7.46 -25.92
N GLY A 9 -16.48 6.17 -26.15
CA GLY A 9 -15.89 5.24 -25.16
C GLY A 9 -14.52 5.65 -24.57
N GLN A 10 -14.02 6.83 -24.94
CA GLN A 10 -12.81 7.45 -24.42
C GLN A 10 -13.04 8.13 -23.05
N ASP A 11 -14.24 8.67 -22.79
CA ASP A 11 -14.57 9.31 -21.50
C ASP A 11 -14.78 8.29 -20.36
N ILE A 12 -15.22 7.08 -20.69
CA ILE A 12 -15.38 5.98 -19.72
C ILE A 12 -14.01 5.41 -19.30
N ALA A 13 -13.03 5.41 -20.22
CA ALA A 13 -11.69 4.90 -19.95
C ALA A 13 -10.84 5.87 -19.12
N ALA A 14 -11.01 7.19 -19.31
CA ALA A 14 -10.22 8.20 -18.59
C ALA A 14 -10.71 8.45 -17.15
N THR A 15 -11.99 8.21 -16.84
CA THR A 15 -12.59 8.58 -15.55
C THR A 15 -12.58 7.44 -14.52
N ALA A 16 -12.33 6.19 -14.93
CA ALA A 16 -12.51 4.99 -14.08
C ALA A 16 -11.21 4.42 -13.43
N ALA A 17 -10.02 4.95 -13.73
CA ALA A 17 -8.76 4.24 -13.49
C ALA A 17 -8.05 4.42 -12.10
N PRO A 18 -8.04 5.57 -11.40
CA PRO A 18 -7.22 5.74 -10.19
C PRO A 18 -7.88 5.22 -8.89
N THR A 19 -9.19 5.40 -8.74
CA THR A 19 -9.93 4.99 -7.53
C THR A 19 -10.00 3.46 -7.37
N ASN A 20 -10.09 2.73 -8.49
CA ASN A 20 -10.10 1.26 -8.50
C ASN A 20 -8.73 0.67 -8.16
N ALA A 21 -7.65 1.22 -8.72
CA ALA A 21 -6.29 0.76 -8.42
C ALA A 21 -5.93 0.95 -6.94
N LEU A 22 -6.26 2.11 -6.36
CA LEU A 22 -6.04 2.39 -4.94
C LEU A 22 -6.91 1.54 -4.01
N SER A 23 -8.16 1.29 -4.39
CA SER A 23 -9.05 0.44 -3.59
C SER A 23 -8.58 -1.02 -3.62
N LEU A 24 -8.12 -1.50 -4.78
CA LEU A 24 -7.51 -2.83 -4.92
C LEU A 24 -6.20 -2.94 -4.14
N MET A 25 -5.37 -1.90 -4.17
CA MET A 25 -4.11 -1.83 -3.44
C MET A 25 -4.33 -1.77 -1.92
N ALA A 26 -5.27 -0.94 -1.47
CA ALA A 26 -5.69 -0.87 -0.08
C ALA A 26 -6.29 -2.21 0.40
N LEU A 27 -7.11 -2.86 -0.43
CA LEU A 27 -7.63 -4.20 -0.15
C LEU A 27 -6.49 -5.23 -0.06
N GLY A 28 -5.54 -5.21 -1.01
CA GLY A 28 -4.36 -6.06 -0.98
C GLY A 28 -3.53 -5.87 0.29
N ARG A 29 -3.32 -4.62 0.72
CA ARG A 29 -2.69 -4.29 2.00
C ARG A 29 -3.45 -4.88 3.18
N VAL A 30 -4.77 -4.70 3.22
CA VAL A 30 -5.61 -5.24 4.32
C VAL A 30 -5.54 -6.76 4.35
N LEU A 31 -5.65 -7.43 3.21
CA LEU A 31 -5.58 -8.89 3.14
C LEU A 31 -4.20 -9.41 3.55
N LEU A 32 -3.13 -8.79 3.06
CA LEU A 32 -1.76 -9.17 3.42
C LEU A 32 -1.49 -8.94 4.91
N ALA A 33 -1.94 -7.79 5.43
CA ALA A 33 -1.82 -7.45 6.84
C ALA A 33 -2.62 -8.42 7.72
N ALA A 34 -3.84 -8.80 7.32
CA ALA A 34 -4.66 -9.77 8.03
C ALA A 34 -4.03 -11.16 8.02
N ALA A 35 -3.46 -11.58 6.87
CA ALA A 35 -2.73 -12.82 6.75
C ALA A 35 -1.47 -12.82 7.65
N SER A 36 -0.73 -11.71 7.71
CA SER A 36 0.46 -11.58 8.57
C SER A 36 0.10 -11.63 10.07
N LEU A 37 -1.08 -11.12 10.44
CA LEU A 37 -1.61 -11.18 11.80
C LEU A 37 -2.06 -12.61 12.18
N ALA A 38 -2.77 -13.28 11.28
CA ALA A 38 -3.28 -14.63 11.50
C ALA A 38 -2.16 -15.70 11.47
N ALA A 39 -1.24 -15.59 10.51
CA ALA A 39 -0.20 -16.58 10.23
C ALA A 39 1.23 -15.98 10.15
N PRO A 40 1.72 -15.29 11.20
CA PRO A 40 3.01 -14.59 11.18
C PRO A 40 4.21 -15.52 10.90
N ARG A 41 4.17 -16.75 11.41
CA ARG A 41 5.24 -17.74 11.19
C ARG A 41 5.28 -18.22 9.74
N GLY A 42 4.13 -18.32 9.08
CA GLY A 42 4.04 -18.66 7.65
C GLY A 42 4.56 -17.51 6.80
N PHE A 43 4.17 -16.28 7.12
CA PHE A 43 4.67 -15.08 6.46
C PHE A 43 6.20 -14.98 6.53
N ALA A 44 6.79 -15.15 7.72
CA ALA A 44 8.25 -15.17 7.90
C ALA A 44 8.95 -16.19 7.00
N LYS A 45 8.41 -17.41 6.88
CA LYS A 45 8.97 -18.44 6.00
C LYS A 45 8.88 -18.07 4.52
N ILE A 46 7.77 -17.48 4.07
CA ILE A 46 7.58 -17.05 2.68
C ILE A 46 8.64 -16.01 2.28
N VAL A 47 8.92 -15.07 3.18
CA VAL A 47 9.93 -14.02 2.94
C VAL A 47 11.37 -14.52 3.16
N GLY A 48 11.54 -15.78 3.56
CA GLY A 48 12.84 -16.43 3.71
C GLY A 48 13.55 -16.13 5.04
N VAL A 49 12.79 -15.85 6.10
CA VAL A 49 13.31 -15.59 7.46
C VAL A 49 12.89 -16.72 8.41
N THR A 50 13.83 -17.16 9.25
CA THR A 50 13.55 -18.13 10.31
C THR A 50 12.63 -17.51 11.36
N PRO A 51 11.45 -18.09 11.66
CA PRO A 51 10.53 -17.52 12.64
C PRO A 51 11.10 -17.55 14.06
N SER A 52 11.19 -16.40 14.72
CA SER A 52 11.45 -16.27 16.17
C SER A 52 10.20 -15.79 16.93
N PRO A 53 10.11 -15.97 18.25
CA PRO A 53 9.03 -15.40 19.06
C PRO A 53 8.92 -13.87 18.94
N GLU A 54 10.06 -13.16 18.94
CA GLU A 54 10.14 -11.70 18.83
C GLU A 54 9.64 -11.25 17.46
N LEU A 55 10.09 -11.90 16.38
CA LEU A 55 9.64 -11.61 15.03
C LEU A 55 8.13 -11.91 14.87
N THR A 56 7.66 -13.00 15.46
CA THR A 56 6.24 -13.36 15.45
C THR A 56 5.38 -12.30 16.14
N TYR A 57 5.80 -11.84 17.32
CA TYR A 57 5.13 -10.79 18.08
C TYR A 57 5.11 -9.46 17.32
N MET A 58 6.25 -9.04 16.78
CA MET A 58 6.37 -7.82 15.96
C MET A 58 5.51 -7.89 14.71
N THR A 59 5.53 -9.02 13.99
CA THR A 59 4.74 -9.21 12.76
C THR A 59 3.24 -9.05 13.03
N ARG A 60 2.74 -9.53 14.17
CA ARG A 60 1.33 -9.31 14.58
C ARG A 60 1.03 -7.85 14.86
N ILE A 61 1.91 -7.14 15.56
CA ILE A 61 1.72 -5.71 15.84
C ILE A 61 1.68 -4.89 14.54
N TYR A 62 2.65 -5.09 13.65
CA TYR A 62 2.72 -4.36 12.39
C TYR A 62 1.57 -4.74 11.45
N GLY A 63 1.20 -6.03 11.39
CA GLY A 63 0.02 -6.51 10.67
C GLY A 63 -1.26 -5.84 11.16
N ALA A 64 -1.49 -5.76 12.48
CA ALA A 64 -2.66 -5.07 13.02
C ALA A 64 -2.70 -3.58 12.65
N ARG A 65 -1.56 -2.88 12.70
CA ARG A 65 -1.45 -1.46 12.30
C ARG A 65 -1.75 -1.27 10.82
N ALA A 66 -1.18 -2.10 9.95
CA ALA A 66 -1.41 -2.05 8.52
C ALA A 66 -2.88 -2.35 8.17
N CYS A 67 -3.50 -3.34 8.84
CA CYS A 67 -4.93 -3.61 8.74
C CYS A 67 -5.76 -2.39 9.11
N ALA A 68 -5.49 -1.79 10.28
CA ALA A 68 -6.24 -0.64 10.77
C ALA A 68 -6.15 0.55 9.80
N MET A 69 -4.97 0.85 9.27
CA MET A 69 -4.79 1.92 8.28
C MET A 69 -5.53 1.65 6.97
N GLY A 70 -5.45 0.42 6.45
CA GLY A 70 -6.15 0.04 5.22
C GLY A 70 -7.67 0.05 5.39
N LEU A 71 -8.18 -0.46 6.51
CA LEU A 71 -9.59 -0.40 6.85
C LEU A 71 -10.05 1.05 7.02
N ALA A 72 -9.28 1.88 7.73
CA ALA A 72 -9.62 3.29 7.90
C ALA A 72 -9.70 4.04 6.55
N TYR A 73 -8.83 3.73 5.58
CA TYR A 73 -8.94 4.26 4.22
C TYR A 73 -10.22 3.77 3.52
N LEU A 74 -10.50 2.47 3.56
CA LEU A 74 -11.64 1.86 2.87
C LEU A 74 -13.00 2.30 3.44
N THR A 75 -13.09 2.53 4.75
CA THR A 75 -14.32 2.93 5.43
C THR A 75 -14.50 4.45 5.53
N SER A 76 -13.45 5.23 5.25
CA SER A 76 -13.54 6.69 5.30
C SER A 76 -14.35 7.29 4.15
N ALA A 77 -15.08 8.36 4.43
CA ALA A 77 -15.66 9.25 3.43
C ALA A 77 -14.57 9.91 2.57
N THR A 78 -14.93 10.34 1.35
CA THR A 78 -14.00 10.86 0.33
C THR A 78 -13.08 11.99 0.83
N ALA A 79 -13.57 12.87 1.72
CA ALA A 79 -12.77 13.93 2.32
C ALA A 79 -11.65 13.40 3.24
N GLN A 80 -11.93 12.37 4.04
CA GLN A 80 -10.96 11.76 4.96
C GLN A 80 -9.98 10.80 4.26
N ARG A 81 -10.35 10.24 3.11
CA ARG A 81 -9.49 9.33 2.33
C ARG A 81 -8.15 9.95 1.96
N ARG A 82 -8.12 11.25 1.62
CA ARG A 82 -6.86 11.97 1.31
C ARG A 82 -5.89 11.97 2.48
N ARG A 83 -6.39 12.14 3.70
CA ARG A 83 -5.56 12.14 4.93
C ARG A 83 -4.98 10.75 5.19
N TRP A 84 -5.81 9.70 5.08
CA TRP A 84 -5.35 8.32 5.24
C TRP A 84 -4.38 7.88 4.13
N LYS A 85 -4.58 8.37 2.89
CA LYS A 85 -3.64 8.15 1.78
C LYS A 85 -2.26 8.73 2.10
N ARG A 86 -2.19 9.98 2.58
CA ARG A 86 -0.92 10.63 2.97
C ARG A 86 -0.22 9.91 4.12
N PHE A 87 -0.95 9.49 5.15
CA PHE A 87 -0.36 8.71 6.24
C PHE A 87 0.17 7.35 5.76
N SER A 88 -0.60 6.67 4.91
CA SER A 88 -0.17 5.41 4.31
C SER A 88 1.12 5.59 3.51
N LEU A 89 1.19 6.61 2.64
CA LEU A 89 2.39 6.94 1.88
C LEU A 89 3.59 7.24 2.78
N ALA A 90 3.40 7.99 3.86
CA ALA A 90 4.49 8.29 4.80
C ALA A 90 5.06 7.02 5.44
N VAL A 91 4.18 6.11 5.90
CA VAL A 91 4.60 4.82 6.47
C VAL A 91 5.34 3.98 5.43
N ASP A 92 4.78 3.85 4.23
CA ASP A 92 5.37 3.05 3.15
C ASP A 92 6.75 3.54 2.75
N THR A 93 6.93 4.86 2.70
CA THR A 93 8.21 5.49 2.41
C THR A 93 9.23 5.18 3.49
N ILE A 94 8.85 5.30 4.77
CA ILE A 94 9.74 4.99 5.90
C ILE A 94 10.14 3.51 5.88
N ASP A 95 9.19 2.60 5.67
CA ASP A 95 9.46 1.16 5.61
C ASP A 95 10.38 0.80 4.43
N THR A 96 10.17 1.44 3.28
CA THR A 96 11.02 1.26 2.09
C THR A 96 12.45 1.74 2.34
N VAL A 97 12.62 2.92 2.94
CA VAL A 97 13.95 3.48 3.26
C VAL A 97 14.68 2.59 4.26
N ASN A 98 13.99 2.11 5.30
CA ASN A 98 14.56 1.18 6.27
C ASN A 98 14.97 -0.15 5.61
N GLY A 99 14.10 -0.71 4.77
CA GLY A 99 14.42 -1.93 4.01
C GLY A 99 15.63 -1.76 3.10
N PHE A 100 15.74 -0.61 2.42
CA PHE A 100 16.87 -0.31 1.55
C PHE A 100 18.17 -0.13 2.34
N ALA A 101 18.11 0.49 3.53
CA ALA A 101 19.26 0.60 4.42
C ALA A 101 19.80 -0.78 4.84
N HIS A 102 18.92 -1.73 5.14
CA HIS A 102 19.32 -3.12 5.43
C HIS A 102 19.85 -3.86 4.19
N LEU A 103 19.28 -3.61 3.00
CA LEU A 103 19.79 -4.15 1.75
C LEU A 103 21.23 -3.69 1.48
N LEU A 104 21.53 -2.41 1.74
CA LEU A 104 22.88 -1.84 1.64
C LEU A 104 23.85 -2.45 2.66
N ARG A 105 23.40 -2.64 3.91
CA ARG A 105 24.19 -3.25 5.00
C ARG A 105 24.44 -4.74 4.81
N ARG A 106 23.59 -5.42 4.04
CA ARG A 106 23.61 -6.89 3.83
C ARG A 106 23.53 -7.67 5.15
N ASP A 107 22.80 -7.12 6.13
CA ASP A 107 22.61 -7.70 7.46
C ASP A 107 21.34 -8.57 7.58
N LEU A 108 20.58 -8.69 6.47
CA LEU A 108 19.40 -9.54 6.35
C LEU A 108 19.56 -10.57 5.22
N PRO A 109 18.83 -11.70 5.26
CA PRO A 109 18.73 -12.59 4.12
C PRO A 109 18.29 -11.82 2.87
N LEU A 110 19.02 -11.96 1.76
CA LEU A 110 18.79 -11.17 0.55
C LEU A 110 17.35 -11.28 0.04
N ARG A 111 16.77 -12.49 0.11
CA ARG A 111 15.37 -12.75 -0.27
C ARG A 111 14.40 -11.94 0.58
N ALA A 112 14.66 -11.80 1.88
CA ALA A 112 13.83 -11.03 2.80
C ALA A 112 13.96 -9.54 2.52
N ALA A 113 15.18 -9.03 2.39
CA ALA A 113 15.43 -7.63 2.10
C ALA A 113 14.79 -7.20 0.76
N LEU A 114 15.02 -7.96 -0.30
CA LEU A 114 14.47 -7.65 -1.63
C LEU A 114 12.94 -7.75 -1.65
N SER A 115 12.35 -8.81 -1.07
CA SER A 115 10.89 -8.97 -1.08
C SER A 115 10.18 -7.87 -0.30
N MET A 116 10.71 -7.46 0.85
CA MET A 116 10.13 -6.39 1.66
C MET A 116 10.32 -5.01 1.03
N VAL A 117 11.48 -4.72 0.44
CA VAL A 117 11.72 -3.47 -0.30
C VAL A 117 10.84 -3.40 -1.54
N ALA A 118 10.71 -4.49 -2.31
CA ALA A 118 9.85 -4.51 -3.49
C ALA A 118 8.38 -4.28 -3.10
N LEU A 119 7.91 -4.91 -2.03
CA LEU A 119 6.55 -4.77 -1.53
C LEU A 119 6.28 -3.31 -1.11
N THR A 120 7.08 -2.78 -0.18
CA THR A 120 6.91 -1.43 0.39
C THR A 120 7.16 -0.34 -0.66
N GLY A 121 8.17 -0.51 -1.51
CA GLY A 121 8.49 0.42 -2.60
C GLY A 121 7.38 0.51 -3.64
N THR A 122 6.73 -0.61 -3.99
CA THR A 122 5.57 -0.59 -4.90
C THR A 122 4.41 0.22 -4.31
N TYR A 123 4.12 0.02 -3.02
CA TYR A 123 3.08 0.79 -2.33
C TYR A 123 3.43 2.29 -2.27
N ALA A 124 4.69 2.63 -1.94
CA ALA A 124 5.16 4.00 -1.88
C ALA A 124 5.09 4.69 -3.25
N ALA A 125 5.51 4.02 -4.33
CA ALA A 125 5.47 4.55 -5.69
C ALA A 125 4.03 4.90 -6.12
N ILE A 126 3.08 3.97 -5.94
CA ILE A 126 1.67 4.19 -6.26
C ILE A 126 1.07 5.30 -5.40
N GLY A 127 1.38 5.33 -4.10
CA GLY A 127 0.92 6.39 -3.21
C GLY A 127 1.45 7.77 -3.63
N ALA A 128 2.71 7.85 -4.05
CA ALA A 128 3.36 9.09 -4.47
C ALA A 128 2.79 9.64 -5.78
N THR A 129 2.59 8.79 -6.80
CA THR A 129 2.00 9.22 -8.08
C THR A 129 0.62 9.82 -7.91
N GLU A 130 -0.17 9.26 -7.01
CA GLU A 130 -1.54 9.68 -6.73
C GLU A 130 -1.59 10.97 -5.90
N VAL A 131 -0.75 11.09 -4.87
CA VAL A 131 -0.65 12.34 -4.11
C VAL A 131 -0.17 13.48 -5.00
N ALA A 132 0.76 13.20 -5.92
CA ALA A 132 1.21 14.18 -6.91
C ALA A 132 0.06 14.58 -7.85
N ALA A 133 -0.69 13.61 -8.40
CA ALA A 133 -1.84 13.89 -9.26
C ALA A 133 -2.92 14.76 -8.56
N GLU A 134 -3.19 14.51 -7.28
CA GLU A 134 -4.11 15.34 -6.49
C GLU A 134 -3.63 16.78 -6.31
N GLN A 135 -2.33 17.00 -6.15
CA GLN A 135 -1.74 18.34 -6.02
C GLN A 135 -1.87 19.13 -7.33
N PHE A 136 -1.57 18.52 -8.47
CA PHE A 136 -1.71 19.17 -9.77
C PHE A 136 -3.16 19.53 -10.12
N ALA A 137 -4.11 18.68 -9.73
CA ALA A 137 -5.54 18.92 -9.95
C ALA A 137 -6.14 20.02 -9.05
N THR A 138 -5.48 20.38 -7.93
CA THR A 138 -5.94 21.46 -7.03
C THR A 138 -5.26 22.80 -7.30
N SER A 139 -4.20 22.82 -8.10
CA SER A 139 -3.50 24.04 -8.55
C SER A 139 -3.97 24.57 -9.91
N SER A 140 -4.97 23.94 -10.53
CA SER A 140 -5.61 24.35 -11.79
C SER A 140 -7.02 24.83 -11.54
#